data_AF-A0A7J4RXW9-F1
#
_entry.id   AF-A0A7J4RXW9-F1
#
_cell.length_a   1.000
_cell.length_b   1.000
_cell.length_c   1.000
_cell.angle_alpha   90.00
_cell.angle_beta   90.00
_cell.angle_gamma   90.00
#
_symmetry.space_group_name_H-M   'P 1'
#
loop_
_entity.id
_entity.type
_entity.pdbx_description
1 polymer ?
#
loop_
_entity_poly.entity_id
_entity_poly.type
_entity_poly.pdbx_seq_one_letter_code
_entity_poly.pdbx_strand_id
1 'polypeptide(L)'
;EIRTQVSGLLQIEAELQEIVQLVGSDALPVDQQLTLEVARMIREFFLQQNGFHDVDAYCDINLQYKMAKAILSFQEAAKSAMASGAQLNDVVNVQSRTDLMRGRFEKGYVDEIEDMVKKMTDEIATTVEGN
;
A
#
# COMPACT_ATOMS: atom_id res chain seq x y z
N GLU A 1 2.66 15.83 8.44
CA GLU A 1 1.41 15.57 7.68
C GLU A 1 1.27 14.09 7.31
N ILE A 2 2.21 13.52 6.54
CA ILE A 2 2.19 12.08 6.15
C ILE A 2 2.01 11.13 7.34
N ARG A 3 2.78 11.29 8.42
CA ARG A 3 2.62 10.46 9.63
C ARG A 3 1.18 10.49 10.16
N THR A 4 0.56 11.65 10.20
CA THR A 4 -0.82 11.82 10.68
C THR A 4 -1.81 11.08 9.77
N GLN A 5 -1.61 11.12 8.46
CA GLN A 5 -2.44 10.38 7.50
C GLN A 5 -2.27 8.87 7.68
N VAL A 6 -1.03 8.37 7.77
CA VAL A 6 -0.73 6.95 8.01
C VAL A 6 -1.34 6.46 9.34
N SER A 7 -1.18 7.22 10.42
CA SER A 7 -1.81 6.88 11.71
C SER A 7 -3.33 6.91 11.64
N GLY A 8 -3.91 7.86 10.91
CA GLY A 8 -5.37 7.92 10.69
C GLY A 8 -5.91 6.70 9.97
N LEU A 9 -5.18 6.19 8.96
CA LEU A 9 -5.56 4.97 8.24
C LEU A 9 -5.56 3.72 9.13
N LEU A 10 -4.57 3.61 10.02
CA LEU A 10 -4.51 2.52 11.01
C LEU A 10 -5.64 2.61 12.05
N GLN A 11 -6.04 3.83 12.43
CA GLN A 11 -7.18 4.02 13.34
C GLN A 11 -8.49 3.58 12.69
N ILE A 12 -8.74 4.00 11.44
CA ILE A 12 -9.92 3.58 10.67
C ILE A 12 -9.90 2.06 10.46
N GLU A 13 -8.74 1.49 10.18
CA GLU A 13 -8.60 0.03 10.08
C GLU A 13 -9.04 -0.66 11.38
N ALA A 14 -8.61 -0.18 12.55
CA ALA A 14 -8.97 -0.79 13.83
C ALA A 14 -10.50 -0.81 14.03
N GLU A 15 -11.18 0.28 13.66
CA GLU A 15 -12.65 0.38 13.68
C GLU A 15 -13.30 -0.59 12.69
N LEU A 16 -12.77 -0.69 11.47
CA LEU A 16 -13.27 -1.62 10.46
C LEU A 16 -13.06 -3.08 10.85
N GLN A 17 -11.96 -3.42 11.54
CA GLN A 17 -11.67 -4.78 11.97
C GLN A 17 -12.72 -5.33 12.96
N GLU A 18 -13.32 -4.48 13.79
CA GLU A 18 -14.44 -4.90 14.65
C GLU A 18 -15.65 -5.35 13.82
N ILE A 19 -15.95 -4.64 12.73
CA ILE A 19 -17.03 -4.99 11.81
C ILE A 19 -16.67 -6.28 11.04
N VAL A 20 -15.44 -6.39 10.53
CA VAL A 20 -14.96 -7.56 9.79
C VAL A 20 -15.10 -8.84 10.62
N GLN A 21 -14.83 -8.79 11.92
CA GLN A 21 -14.98 -9.96 12.81
C GLN A 21 -16.43 -10.46 12.91
N LEU A 22 -17.42 -9.58 12.67
CA LEU A 22 -18.84 -9.92 12.76
C LEU A 22 -19.41 -10.43 11.43
N VAL A 23 -19.01 -9.82 10.31
CA VAL A 23 -19.68 -10.03 9.01
C VAL A 23 -18.74 -10.43 7.86
N GLY A 24 -17.43 -10.45 8.08
CA GLY A 24 -16.41 -10.68 7.05
C GLY A 24 -16.04 -9.41 6.27
N SER A 25 -14.87 -9.42 5.62
CA SER A 25 -14.34 -8.28 4.86
C SER A 25 -15.15 -7.97 3.59
N ASP A 26 -15.71 -9.00 2.97
CA ASP A 26 -16.40 -8.90 1.68
C ASP A 26 -17.75 -8.19 1.81
N ALA A 27 -18.27 -8.07 3.03
CA ALA A 27 -19.50 -7.36 3.34
C ALA A 27 -19.30 -5.83 3.43
N LEU A 28 -18.06 -5.35 3.48
CA LEU A 28 -17.77 -3.92 3.57
C LEU A 28 -17.95 -3.23 2.21
N PRO A 29 -18.31 -1.94 2.19
CA PRO A 29 -18.15 -1.09 1.03
C PRO A 29 -16.75 -1.17 0.43
N VAL A 30 -16.67 -1.12 -0.90
CA VAL A 30 -15.43 -1.32 -1.67
C VAL A 30 -14.33 -0.30 -1.30
N ASP A 31 -14.68 0.92 -0.92
CA ASP A 31 -13.77 1.94 -0.42
C ASP A 31 -13.18 1.60 0.98
N GLN A 32 -13.97 0.94 1.82
CA GLN A 32 -13.51 0.45 3.13
C GLN A 32 -12.62 -0.78 2.96
N GLN A 33 -12.94 -1.68 2.02
CA GLN A 33 -12.05 -2.78 1.64
C GLN A 33 -10.70 -2.26 1.13
N LEU A 34 -10.69 -1.23 0.28
CA LEU A 34 -9.45 -0.57 -0.13
C LEU A 34 -8.69 0.00 1.07
N THR A 35 -9.39 0.61 2.03
CA THR A 35 -8.77 1.15 3.24
C THR A 35 -8.06 0.07 4.05
N LEU A 36 -8.66 -1.13 4.18
CA LEU A 36 -8.02 -2.29 4.80
C LEU A 36 -6.76 -2.75 4.04
N GLU A 37 -6.78 -2.71 2.71
CA GLU A 37 -5.62 -3.06 1.88
C GLU A 37 -4.46 -2.06 2.01
N VAL A 38 -4.78 -0.76 2.08
CA VAL A 38 -3.78 0.29 2.34
C VAL A 38 -3.20 0.12 3.75
N ALA A 39 -4.05 -0.15 4.75
CA ALA A 39 -3.60 -0.36 6.12
C ALA A 39 -2.76 -1.65 6.29
N ARG A 40 -3.10 -2.73 5.56
CA ARG A 40 -2.23 -3.90 5.44
C ARG A 40 -0.86 -3.54 4.88
N MET A 41 -0.81 -2.73 3.82
CA MET A 41 0.46 -2.26 3.27
C MET A 41 1.25 -1.45 4.32
N ILE A 42 0.61 -0.58 5.10
CA ILE A 42 1.28 0.12 6.22
C ILE A 42 1.91 -0.88 7.20
N ARG A 43 1.19 -1.92 7.60
CA ARG A 43 1.72 -2.91 8.55
C ARG A 43 2.86 -3.73 7.98
N GLU A 44 2.71 -4.28 6.79
CA GLU A 44 3.64 -5.26 6.23
C GLU A 44 4.85 -4.62 5.54
N PHE A 45 4.62 -3.52 4.83
CA PHE A 45 5.68 -2.83 4.10
C PHE A 45 6.40 -1.79 4.95
N PHE A 46 5.72 -1.12 5.89
CA PHE A 46 6.33 -0.01 6.64
C PHE A 46 6.61 -0.34 8.12
N LEU A 47 5.65 -0.91 8.86
CA LEU A 47 5.80 -1.12 10.31
C LEU A 47 6.59 -2.38 10.67
N GLN A 48 6.38 -3.48 9.95
CA GLN A 48 7.15 -4.69 10.13
C GLN A 48 8.59 -4.43 9.67
N GLN A 49 9.56 -4.87 10.43
CA GLN A 49 10.98 -4.76 10.09
C GLN A 49 11.71 -6.01 10.58
N ASN A 50 12.52 -6.61 9.71
CA ASN A 50 13.31 -7.77 10.07
C ASN A 50 14.67 -7.36 10.65
N GLY A 51 14.75 -7.33 11.98
CA GLY A 51 15.99 -7.00 12.71
C GLY A 51 17.17 -7.97 12.51
N PHE A 52 16.95 -9.12 11.85
CA PHE A 52 18.00 -10.09 11.52
C PHE A 52 18.43 -10.05 10.05
N HIS A 53 17.83 -9.19 9.23
CA HIS A 53 18.16 -9.08 7.81
C HIS A 53 19.24 -8.02 7.55
N ASP A 54 20.23 -8.33 6.72
CA ASP A 54 21.39 -7.44 6.48
C ASP A 54 21.02 -6.05 5.96
N VAL A 55 19.93 -5.94 5.19
CA VAL A 55 19.45 -4.67 4.61
C VAL A 55 18.31 -4.07 5.43
N ASP A 56 17.40 -4.90 5.92
CA ASP A 56 16.14 -4.41 6.50
C ASP A 56 16.26 -4.16 8.01
N ALA A 57 17.36 -4.59 8.66
CA ALA A 57 17.59 -4.34 10.08
C ALA A 57 17.74 -2.84 10.44
N TYR A 58 18.03 -1.98 9.46
CA TYR A 58 18.08 -0.53 9.64
C TYR A 58 17.47 0.20 8.44
N CYS A 59 16.61 1.18 8.71
CA CYS A 59 15.95 1.99 7.68
C CYS A 59 16.13 3.46 8.03
N ASP A 60 16.82 4.21 7.17
CA ASP A 60 17.07 5.63 7.40
C ASP A 60 15.80 6.47 7.17
N ILE A 61 15.81 7.71 7.68
CA ILE A 61 14.64 8.59 7.64
C ILE A 61 14.18 8.95 6.22
N ASN A 62 15.10 9.00 5.24
CA ASN A 62 14.75 9.29 3.86
C ASN A 62 13.99 8.11 3.27
N LEU A 63 14.51 6.89 3.45
CA LEU A 63 13.82 5.68 3.01
C LEU A 63 12.45 5.53 3.69
N GLN A 64 12.35 5.75 5.02
CA GLN A 64 11.06 5.74 5.72
C GLN A 64 10.05 6.72 5.10
N TYR A 65 10.48 7.95 4.80
CA TYR A 65 9.62 8.94 4.16
C TYR A 65 9.16 8.48 2.77
N LYS A 66 10.06 7.95 1.94
CA LYS A 66 9.73 7.44 0.61
C LYS A 66 8.76 6.26 0.67
N MET A 67 8.94 5.33 1.61
CA MET A 67 8.03 4.21 1.83
C MET A 67 6.63 4.67 2.25
N ALA A 68 6.53 5.61 3.18
CA ALA A 68 5.24 6.17 3.59
C ALA A 68 4.55 6.92 2.43
N LYS A 69 5.32 7.66 1.61
CA LYS A 69 4.80 8.32 0.41
C LYS A 69 4.32 7.30 -0.63
N ALA A 70 5.06 6.21 -0.85
CA ALA A 70 4.70 5.15 -1.77
C ALA A 70 3.34 4.51 -1.44
N ILE A 71 3.07 4.28 -0.14
CA ILE A 71 1.77 3.78 0.34
C ILE A 71 0.63 4.75 0.00
N LEU A 72 0.85 6.05 0.21
CA LEU A 72 -0.17 7.06 -0.08
C LEU A 72 -0.39 7.23 -1.60
N SER A 73 0.67 7.12 -2.41
CA SER A 73 0.56 7.09 -3.87
C SER A 73 -0.20 5.87 -4.37
N PHE A 74 -0.01 4.70 -3.76
CA PHE A 74 -0.84 3.52 -4.03
C PHE A 74 -2.32 3.79 -3.72
N GLN A 75 -2.62 4.36 -2.55
CA GLN A 75 -4.00 4.69 -2.17
C GLN A 75 -4.66 5.65 -3.16
N GLU A 76 -3.95 6.71 -3.57
CA GLU A 76 -4.46 7.71 -4.51
C GLU A 76 -4.72 7.10 -5.90
N ALA A 77 -3.74 6.37 -6.44
CA ALA A 77 -3.86 5.71 -7.73
C ALA A 77 -5.01 4.68 -7.73
N ALA A 78 -5.13 3.89 -6.66
CA ALA A 78 -6.20 2.92 -6.50
C ALA A 78 -7.57 3.58 -6.47
N LYS A 79 -7.75 4.65 -5.69
CA LYS A 79 -9.01 5.42 -5.65
C LYS A 79 -9.35 5.99 -7.02
N SER A 80 -8.36 6.53 -7.73
CA SER A 80 -8.56 7.08 -9.08
C SER A 80 -9.00 5.99 -10.06
N ALA A 81 -8.31 4.85 -10.12
CA ALA A 81 -8.65 3.75 -11.02
C ALA A 81 -10.05 3.18 -10.72
N MET A 82 -10.38 2.99 -9.44
CA MET A 82 -11.69 2.48 -9.04
C MET A 82 -12.82 3.47 -9.33
N ALA A 83 -12.57 4.79 -9.18
CA ALA A 83 -13.52 5.81 -9.63
C ALA A 83 -13.73 5.81 -11.15
N SER A 84 -12.75 5.32 -11.91
CA SER A 84 -12.84 5.12 -13.36
C SER A 84 -13.39 3.75 -13.78
N GLY A 85 -13.78 2.89 -12.83
CA GLY A 85 -14.46 1.61 -13.11
C GLY A 85 -13.61 0.35 -12.90
N ALA A 86 -12.34 0.48 -12.51
CA ALA A 86 -11.51 -0.69 -12.20
C ALA A 86 -12.05 -1.46 -10.98
N GLN A 87 -11.95 -2.78 -11.02
CA GLN A 87 -12.30 -3.63 -9.87
C GLN A 87 -11.21 -3.56 -8.80
N LEU A 88 -11.61 -3.58 -7.52
CA LEU A 88 -10.67 -3.55 -6.40
C LEU A 88 -9.61 -4.65 -6.52
N ASN A 89 -10.03 -5.87 -6.85
CA ASN A 89 -9.13 -7.02 -6.97
C ASN A 89 -8.06 -6.84 -8.06
N ASP A 90 -8.37 -6.16 -9.17
CA ASP A 90 -7.39 -5.92 -10.23
C ASP A 90 -6.32 -4.91 -9.77
N VAL A 91 -6.76 -3.88 -9.04
CA VAL A 91 -5.89 -2.82 -8.52
C VAL A 91 -4.97 -3.32 -7.42
N VAL A 92 -5.47 -4.11 -6.47
CA VAL A 92 -4.69 -4.54 -5.30
C VAL A 92 -3.69 -5.65 -5.60
N ASN A 93 -3.89 -6.38 -6.71
CA ASN A 93 -3.07 -7.52 -7.11
C ASN A 93 -2.07 -7.22 -8.23
N VAL A 94 -1.89 -5.94 -8.61
CA VAL A 94 -0.85 -5.55 -9.57
C VAL A 94 0.53 -6.06 -9.12
N GLN A 95 1.33 -6.56 -10.07
CA GLN A 95 2.59 -7.21 -9.75
C GLN A 95 3.60 -6.20 -9.19
N SER A 96 3.59 -4.98 -9.73
CA SER A 96 4.39 -3.84 -9.24
C SER A 96 4.21 -3.50 -7.76
N ARG A 97 3.02 -3.70 -7.16
CA ARG A 97 2.81 -3.53 -5.70
C ARG A 97 3.63 -4.56 -4.93
N THR A 98 3.63 -5.81 -5.39
CA THR A 98 4.42 -6.90 -4.77
C THR A 98 5.91 -6.64 -4.93
N ASP A 99 6.34 -6.22 -6.13
CA ASP A 99 7.73 -5.88 -6.41
C ASP A 99 8.22 -4.76 -5.47
N LEU A 100 7.44 -3.67 -5.36
CA LEU A 100 7.71 -2.55 -4.46
C LEU A 100 7.89 -3.03 -3.01
N MET A 101 6.94 -3.84 -2.50
CA MET A 101 7.02 -4.31 -1.12
C MET A 101 8.24 -5.19 -0.85
N ARG A 102 8.67 -6.01 -1.83
CA ARG A 102 9.84 -6.88 -1.72
C ARG A 102 11.16 -6.14 -1.89
N GLY A 103 11.19 -5.05 -2.66
CA GLY A 103 12.40 -4.26 -2.92
C GLY A 103 13.09 -3.76 -1.65
N ARG A 104 12.37 -3.60 -0.53
CA ARG A 104 12.94 -3.19 0.77
C ARG A 104 14.08 -4.07 1.29
N PHE A 105 14.20 -5.31 0.81
CA PHE A 105 15.28 -6.21 1.19
C PHE A 105 16.54 -6.03 0.33
N GLU A 106 16.49 -5.20 -0.72
CA GLU A 106 17.60 -5.00 -1.65
C GLU A 106 18.43 -3.76 -1.32
N LYS A 107 19.75 -3.87 -1.54
CA LYS A 107 20.66 -2.73 -1.39
C LYS A 107 20.39 -1.71 -2.50
N GLY A 108 20.35 -0.42 -2.15
CA GLY A 108 20.06 0.65 -3.12
C GLY A 108 18.57 0.92 -3.34
N TYR A 109 17.68 0.24 -2.60
CA TYR A 109 16.23 0.42 -2.73
C TYR A 109 15.76 1.87 -2.60
N VAL A 110 16.44 2.69 -1.79
CA VAL A 110 16.14 4.13 -1.65
C VAL A 110 16.24 4.91 -2.96
N ASP A 111 17.08 4.45 -3.89
CA ASP A 111 17.27 5.06 -5.20
C ASP A 111 16.25 4.55 -6.21
N GLU A 112 15.76 3.31 -6.05
CA GLU A 112 14.83 2.66 -6.99
C GLU A 112 13.34 2.87 -6.64
N ILE A 113 13.02 3.11 -5.37
CA ILE A 113 11.63 3.15 -4.88
C ILE A 113 10.73 4.12 -5.65
N GLU A 114 11.26 5.26 -6.12
CA GLU A 114 10.49 6.23 -6.88
C GLU A 114 10.07 5.70 -8.26
N ASP A 115 10.98 5.01 -8.95
CA ASP A 115 10.70 4.36 -10.23
C ASP A 115 9.74 3.19 -10.06
N MET A 116 9.88 2.43 -8.97
CA MET A 116 8.96 1.34 -8.65
C MET A 116 7.55 1.84 -8.33
N VAL A 117 7.44 2.97 -7.62
CA VAL A 117 6.14 3.63 -7.38
C VAL A 117 5.52 4.08 -8.70
N LYS A 118 6.31 4.69 -9.60
CA LYS A 118 5.81 5.11 -10.91
C LYS A 118 5.30 3.92 -11.72
N LYS A 119 6.08 2.84 -11.80
CA LYS A 119 5.66 1.58 -12.45
C LYS A 119 4.35 1.08 -11.85
N MET A 120 4.21 1.14 -10.52
CA MET A 120 2.98 0.72 -9.83
C MET A 120 1.78 1.60 -10.17
N THR A 121 1.92 2.91 -10.18
CA THR A 121 0.82 3.81 -10.54
C THR A 121 0.41 3.65 -12.01
N ASP A 122 1.37 3.43 -12.91
CA ASP A 122 1.12 3.20 -14.33
C ASP A 122 0.38 1.86 -14.53
N GLU A 123 0.81 0.78 -13.87
CA GLU A 123 0.14 -0.53 -13.94
C GLU A 123 -1.28 -0.46 -13.38
N ILE A 124 -1.49 0.24 -12.25
CA ILE A 124 -2.84 0.48 -11.70
C ILE A 124 -3.72 1.23 -12.69
N ALA A 125 -3.19 2.25 -13.38
CA ALA A 125 -3.96 2.99 -14.37
C ALA A 125 -4.44 2.11 -15.53
N THR A 126 -3.64 1.13 -15.96
CA THR A 126 -4.02 0.19 -17.04
C THR A 126 -5.14 -0.78 -16.66
N THR A 127 -5.41 -0.98 -15.36
CA THR A 127 -6.52 -1.86 -14.91
C THR A 127 -7.91 -1.33 -15.30
N VAL A 128 -8.00 -0.04 -15.64
CA VAL A 128 -9.23 0.59 -16.14
C VAL A 128 -9.55 0.12 -17.56
N GLU A 129 -8.55 -0.15 -18.39
CA GLU A 129 -8.73 -0.49 -19.81
C GLU A 129 -9.15 -1.96 -20.03
N GLY A 130 -8.99 -2.81 -19.01
CA GLY A 130 -9.34 -4.23 -19.04
C GLY A 130 -10.78 -4.54 -18.63
N ASN A 131 -11.54 -3.54 -18.18
CA ASN A 131 -12.91 -3.65 -17.66
C ASN A 131 -13.91 -2.89 -18.55
#